data_AF-A0A6P0JXI2-F1
#
_entry.id   AF-A0A6P0JXI2-F1
#
_cell.length_a   1.000
_cell.length_b   1.000
_cell.length_c   1.000
_cell.angle_alpha   90.00
_cell.angle_beta   90.00
_cell.angle_gamma   90.00
#
_symmetry.space_group_name_H-M   'P 1'
#
loop_
_entity.id
_entity.type
_entity.pdbx_description
1 polymer ?
#
loop_
_entity_poly.entity_id
_entity_poly.type
_entity_poly.pdbx_seq_one_letter_code
_entity_poly.pdbx_strand_id
1 'polypeptide(L)' 'MTTSRKYHITTFGCQMNKADSERMAGILDDMGFLWSEDPNQADVILYNTCTIRDNAEQKVYSYLGRQAKRKQQDPNLM' A
#
# COMPACT_ATOMS: atom_id res chain seq x y z
N MET A 1 -18.56 15.25 -9.26
CA MET A 1 -18.18 14.67 -7.97
C MET A 1 -16.81 14.02 -8.16
N THR A 2 -15.74 14.65 -7.69
CA THR A 2 -14.42 14.02 -7.67
C THR A 2 -14.41 13.02 -6.52
N THR A 3 -14.53 11.73 -6.83
CA THR A 3 -14.34 10.66 -5.85
C THR A 3 -12.93 10.75 -5.28
N SER A 4 -12.81 10.98 -3.97
CA SER A 4 -11.52 10.93 -3.28
C SER A 4 -10.90 9.55 -3.47
N ARG A 5 -9.70 9.51 -4.02
CA ARG A 5 -8.95 8.26 -4.22
C ARG A 5 -8.61 7.63 -2.87
N LYS A 6 -8.64 6.31 -2.80
CA LYS A 6 -8.35 5.56 -1.58
C LYS A 6 -6.93 4.99 -1.60
N TYR A 7 -6.33 4.84 -0.42
CA TYR A 7 -5.03 4.18 -0.28
C TYR A 7 -5.06 3.08 0.78
N HIS A 8 -4.15 2.12 0.64
CA HIS A 8 -3.91 1.07 1.62
C HIS A 8 -2.41 0.89 1.84
N ILE A 9 -1.97 0.79 3.10
CA ILE A 9 -0.58 0.52 3.46
C ILE A 9 -0.52 -0.79 4.23
N THR A 10 0.24 -1.75 3.71
CA THR A 10 0.61 -2.96 4.43
C THR A 10 2.07 -2.84 4.87
N THR A 11 2.30 -2.95 6.17
CA THR A 11 3.64 -2.84 6.76
C THR A 11 4.19 -4.21 7.14
N PHE A 12 5.38 -4.52 6.66
CA PHE A 12 6.19 -5.67 7.03
C PHE A 12 7.49 -5.16 7.66
N GLY A 13 7.94 -5.76 8.77
CA GLY A 13 9.22 -5.40 9.39
C GLY A 13 9.07 -5.02 10.86
N CYS A 14 9.71 -3.91 11.25
CA CYS A 14 9.82 -3.49 12.65
C CYS A 14 9.09 -2.17 12.94
N GLN A 15 9.25 -1.65 14.16
CA GLN A 15 8.65 -0.38 14.60
C GLN A 15 9.06 0.81 13.73
N MET A 16 10.25 0.78 13.11
CA MET A 16 10.66 1.84 12.18
C MET A 16 9.77 1.84 10.94
N ASN A 17 9.47 0.67 10.35
CA ASN A 17 8.55 0.59 9.21
C ASN A 17 7.14 1.05 9.60
N LYS A 18 6.70 0.81 10.84
CA LYS A 18 5.40 1.32 11.31
C LYS A 18 5.41 2.85 11.35
N ALA A 19 6.44 3.46 11.95
CA ALA A 19 6.58 4.92 11.99
C ALA A 19 6.68 5.53 10.57
N ASP A 20 7.40 4.88 9.65
CA ASP A 20 7.47 5.31 8.25
C ASP A 20 6.11 5.19 7.54
N SER A 21 5.36 4.13 7.81
CA SER A 21 3.99 3.95 7.30
C SER A 21 3.04 5.02 7.81
N GLU A 22 3.16 5.43 9.07
CA GLU A 22 2.38 6.55 9.63
C GLU A 22 2.73 7.89 8.95
N ARG A 23 4.02 8.14 8.66
CA ARG A 23 4.43 9.32 7.87
C ARG A 23 3.88 9.29 6.45
N MET A 24 3.95 8.14 5.78
CA MET A 24 3.39 7.96 4.43
C MET A 24 1.87 8.17 4.41
N ALA A 25 1.16 7.68 5.43
CA ALA A 25 -0.27 7.93 5.60
C ALA A 25 -0.57 9.44 5.72
N GLY A 26 0.17 10.16 6.56
CA GLY A 26 -0.01 11.62 6.71
C GLY A 26 0.17 12.39 5.40
N ILE A 27 1.16 12.02 4.58
CA ILE A 27 1.37 12.63 3.26
C ILE A 27 0.18 12.37 2.33
N LEU A 28 -0.36 11.14 2.33
CA LEU A 28 -1.51 10.78 1.49
C LEU A 28 -2.80 11.46 1.95
N ASP A 29 -2.98 11.60 3.27
CA ASP A 29 -4.09 12.33 3.87
C ASP A 29 -4.03 13.82 3.47
N ASP A 30 -2.84 14.45 3.54
CA ASP A 30 -2.61 15.84 3.11
C ASP A 30 -2.87 16.04 1.60
N MET A 31 -2.65 14.99 0.80
CA MET A 31 -2.99 14.97 -0.63
C MET A 31 -4.49 14.70 -0.90
N GLY A 32 -5.30 14.49 0.14
CA GLY A 32 -6.74 14.27 0.05
C GLY A 32 -7.16 12.84 -0.29
N PHE A 33 -6.26 11.87 -0.14
CA PHE A 33 -6.62 10.46 -0.26
C PHE A 33 -7.31 9.97 1.02
N LEU A 34 -8.10 8.90 0.91
CA LEU A 34 -8.79 8.29 2.03
C LEU A 34 -8.21 6.91 2.35
N TRP A 35 -7.94 6.65 3.63
CA TRP A 35 -7.50 5.33 4.05
C TRP A 35 -8.59 4.27 3.81
N SER A 36 -8.17 3.08 3.40
CA SER A 36 -9.01 1.88 3.25
C SER A 36 -8.36 0.69 3.96
N GLU A 37 -9.13 -0.01 4.77
CA GLU A 37 -8.72 -1.30 5.35
C GLU A 37 -8.63 -2.41 4.30
N ASP A 38 -9.50 -2.35 3.28
CA ASP A 38 -9.49 -3.31 2.17
C ASP A 38 -8.59 -2.80 1.03
N PRO A 39 -7.48 -3.50 0.70
CA PRO A 39 -6.63 -3.14 -0.43
C PRO A 39 -7.34 -3.26 -1.78
N ASN A 40 -8.44 -4.02 -1.88
CA ASN A 40 -9.23 -4.14 -3.12
C ASN A 40 -10.07 -2.89 -3.41
N GLN A 41 -10.25 -2.02 -2.42
CA GLN A 41 -10.94 -0.73 -2.59
C GLN A 41 -9.98 0.45 -2.72
N ALA A 42 -8.67 0.22 -2.64
CA ALA A 42 -7.66 1.25 -2.78
C ALA A 42 -7.23 1.43 -4.24
N ASP A 43 -7.01 2.69 -4.60
CA ASP A 43 -6.41 3.15 -5.86
C ASP A 43 -4.89 3.26 -5.76
N VAL A 44 -4.35 3.32 -4.54
CA VAL A 44 -2.91 3.35 -4.23
C VAL A 44 -2.60 2.28 -3.19
N ILE A 45 -1.67 1.36 -3.48
CA ILE A 45 -1.30 0.29 -2.56
C ILE A 45 0.19 0.34 -2.24
N LEU A 46 0.51 0.53 -0.97
CA LEU A 46 1.89 0.59 -0.47
C LEU A 46 2.23 -0.65 0.36
N TYR A 47 3.28 -1.35 -0.03
CA TYR A 47 3.90 -2.41 0.78
C TYR A 47 5.22 -1.88 1.35
N ASN A 48 5.22 -1.51 2.62
CA ASN A 48 6.44 -1.07 3.30
C ASN A 48 7.15 -2.28 3.91
N THR A 49 8.39 -2.56 3.53
CA THR A 49 9.14 -3.74 4.00
C THR A 49 10.55 -3.37 4.46
N CYS A 50 11.15 -4.19 5.30
CA CYS A 50 12.57 -4.11 5.64
C CYS A 50 13.40 -5.07 4.76
N THR A 51 14.57 -4.63 4.30
CA THR A 51 15.50 -5.43 3.48
C THR A 51 16.27 -6.48 4.27
N ILE A 52 16.26 -6.41 5.62
CA ILE A 52 17.20 -7.17 6.47
C ILE A 52 16.60 -8.51 6.96
N ARG A 53 15.32 -8.80 6.69
CA ARG A 53 14.67 -10.05 7.11
C ARG A 53 14.26 -10.87 5.91
N ASP A 54 14.93 -12.02 5.72
CA ASP A 54 14.79 -12.97 4.60
C ASP A 54 13.37 -13.53 4.35
N ASN A 55 12.37 -13.21 5.17
CA ASN A 55 10.98 -13.66 5.00
C ASN A 55 9.98 -12.56 4.61
N ALA A 56 10.40 -11.28 4.58
CA ALA A 56 9.51 -10.18 4.26
C ALA A 56 9.28 -10.07 2.74
N GLU A 57 10.33 -10.30 1.93
CA GLU A 57 10.26 -10.22 0.46
C GLU A 57 9.33 -11.27 -0.16
N GLN A 58 9.46 -12.55 0.26
CA GLN A 58 8.58 -13.62 -0.25
C GLN A 58 7.09 -13.33 -0.02
N LYS A 59 6.75 -12.76 1.14
CA LYS A 59 5.37 -12.32 1.42
C LYS A 59 4.96 -11.24 0.43
N VAL A 60 5.76 -10.18 0.29
CA VAL A 60 5.47 -9.06 -0.63
C VAL A 60 5.23 -9.55 -2.05
N TYR A 61 6.01 -10.49 -2.58
CA TYR A 61 5.80 -11.02 -3.94
C TYR A 61 4.41 -11.65 -4.14
N SER A 62 3.89 -12.38 -3.14
CA SER A 62 2.54 -12.95 -3.23
C SER A 62 1.45 -11.88 -3.31
N TYR A 63 1.59 -10.81 -2.53
CA TYR A 63 0.67 -9.67 -2.57
C TYR A 63 0.80 -8.89 -3.88
N LEU A 64 2.02 -8.64 -4.34
CA LEU A 64 2.28 -7.97 -5.62
C LEU A 64 1.70 -8.75 -6.79
N GLY A 65 1.80 -10.08 -6.80
CA GLY A 65 1.19 -10.93 -7.83
C GLY A 65 -0.34 -10.76 -7.91
N ARG A 66 -1.02 -10.58 -6.77
CA ARG A 66 -2.45 -10.27 -6.73
C ARG A 66 -2.74 -8.88 -7.29
N GLN A 67 -1.96 -7.87 -6.92
CA GLN A 67 -2.17 -6.51 -7.40
C GLN A 67 -1.80 -6.32 -8.87
N ALA A 68 -0.81 -7.04 -9.38
CA ALA A 68 -0.44 -7.03 -10.79
C ALA A 68 -1.61 -7.46 -11.69
N LYS A 69 -2.37 -8.49 -11.28
CA LYS A 69 -3.60 -8.89 -11.99
C LYS A 69 -4.66 -7.80 -11.97
N ARG A 70 -4.84 -7.11 -10.83
CA ARG A 70 -5.78 -5.99 -10.74
C ARG A 70 -5.35 -4.81 -11.61
N LYS A 71 -4.06 -4.49 -11.65
CA LYS A 71 -3.51 -3.41 -12.50
C LYS A 71 -3.70 -3.66 -13.99
N GLN A 72 -3.77 -4.92 -14.42
CA GLN A 72 -4.14 -5.26 -15.81
C GLN A 72 -5.61 -4.93 -16.12
N GLN A 73 -6.50 -4.98 -15.12
CA GLN A 73 -7.93 -4.69 -15.26
C GLN A 73 -8.25 -3.21 -15.03
N ASP A 74 -7.48 -2.56 -14.16
CA ASP A 74 -7.53 -1.12 -13.89
C ASP A 74 -6.13 -0.51 -14.01
N PRO A 75 -5.80 0.09 -15.17
CA PRO A 75 -4.52 0.74 -15.40
C PRO A 75 -4.25 1.94 -14.48
N ASN A 76 -5.28 2.50 -13.82
CA ASN A 76 -5.12 3.63 -12.91
C ASN A 76 -4.69 3.22 -11.50
N LEU A 77 -4.71 1.91 -11.20
CA LEU A 77 -4.22 1.38 -9.93
C LEU A 77 -2.71 1.65 -9.80
N MET A 78 -2.35 2.39 -8.75
CA MET A 78 -0.98 2.73 -8.40
C MET A 78 -0.36 1.69 -7.47
#